data_AF-A0A2U2CHP2-F1
#
_entry.id   AF-A0A2U2CHP2-F1
#
_cell.length_a   1.000
_cell.length_b   1.000
_cell.length_c   1.000
_cell.angle_alpha   90.00
_cell.angle_beta   90.00
_cell.angle_gamma   90.00
#
_symmetry.space_group_name_H-M   'P 1'
#
loop_
_entity.id
_entity.type
_entity.pdbx_description
1 polymer ?
#
loop_
_entity_poly.entity_id
_entity_poly.type
_entity_poly.pdbx_seq_one_letter_code
_entity_poly.pdbx_strand_id
1 'polypeptide(L)'
;MRDVRKLKDKLDRLAAAETPAAASGRRDLAGEGPQELLAAILREIDDTLLGRELDFHNDRGEMLGLDVSGRRLLRVRAVAPETLQETFSEHLDQPISELRDPAAVALRELLQVFLDGVRTVTVEPRKLSRRPRESQLGCSADALATAWDASLIGEDPAPALPDGPVGTFLASAGDLALAWIALSGEEIAGRGGDGNHAERLAALAEGGFALPGKPRGDGCILLSGNDETGASLLYGAAGEARVALIFPSENLARITALWQAANS
;
A
#
# COMPACT_ATOMS: atom_id res chain seq x y z
N MET A 1 -9.96 2.96 -13.47
CA MET A 1 -10.58 2.88 -12.12
C MET A 1 -9.67 3.26 -10.94
N ARG A 2 -8.33 3.32 -11.08
CA ARG A 2 -7.38 3.75 -10.02
C ARG A 2 -7.70 5.14 -9.43
N ASP A 3 -8.17 6.05 -10.27
CA ASP A 3 -8.53 7.41 -9.85
C ASP A 3 -9.79 7.46 -8.98
N VAL A 4 -10.78 6.59 -9.22
CA VAL A 4 -12.03 6.58 -8.44
C VAL A 4 -11.80 6.06 -7.02
N ARG A 5 -10.94 5.05 -6.86
CA ARG A 5 -10.55 4.55 -5.52
C ARG A 5 -9.73 5.58 -4.75
N LYS A 6 -8.72 6.18 -5.40
CA LYS A 6 -7.97 7.31 -4.81
C LYS A 6 -8.88 8.47 -4.42
N LEU A 7 -9.92 8.73 -5.21
CA LEU A 7 -10.91 9.77 -4.92
C LEU A 7 -11.78 9.41 -3.72
N LYS A 8 -12.26 8.16 -3.63
CA LYS A 8 -13.06 7.68 -2.50
C LYS A 8 -12.27 7.76 -1.19
N ASP A 9 -11.04 7.24 -1.15
CA ASP A 9 -10.18 7.32 0.04
C ASP A 9 -9.94 8.77 0.46
N LYS A 10 -9.76 9.69 -0.51
CA LYS A 10 -9.63 11.12 -0.23
C LYS A 10 -10.91 11.74 0.32
N LEU A 11 -12.07 11.34 -0.18
CA LEU A 11 -13.37 11.80 0.29
C LEU A 11 -13.66 11.29 1.72
N ASP A 12 -13.41 10.01 1.98
CA ASP A 12 -13.62 9.41 3.29
C ASP A 12 -12.70 10.07 4.34
N ARG A 13 -11.47 10.43 3.96
CA ARG A 13 -10.57 11.20 4.83
C ARG A 13 -10.98 12.65 5.01
N LEU A 14 -11.44 13.34 3.97
CA LEU A 14 -11.96 14.69 4.09
C LEU A 14 -13.16 14.72 5.05
N ALA A 15 -14.05 13.73 4.95
CA ALA A 15 -15.17 13.57 5.87
C ALA A 15 -14.70 13.26 7.31
N ALA A 16 -13.70 12.40 7.50
CA ALA A 16 -13.13 12.13 8.82
C ALA A 16 -12.39 13.35 9.42
N ALA A 17 -11.77 14.18 8.57
CA ALA A 17 -11.06 15.39 8.95
C ALA A 17 -11.98 16.57 9.33
N GLU A 18 -13.31 16.46 9.13
CA GLU A 18 -14.29 17.43 9.65
C GLU A 18 -14.45 17.36 11.18
N THR A 19 -13.82 16.39 11.84
CA THR A 19 -13.64 16.43 13.30
C THR A 19 -12.82 17.68 13.64
N PRO A 20 -13.29 18.61 14.50
CA PRO A 20 -12.67 19.91 14.69
C PRO A 20 -11.21 19.74 15.07
N ALA A 21 -10.33 19.99 14.11
CA ALA A 21 -8.89 19.96 14.30
C ALA A 21 -8.58 20.84 15.50
N ALA A 22 -7.84 20.29 16.47
CA ALA A 22 -7.27 21.10 17.54
C ALA A 22 -6.55 22.29 16.88
N ALA A 23 -6.62 23.48 17.50
CA ALA A 23 -6.12 24.73 16.92
C ALA A 23 -4.65 24.70 16.45
N SER A 24 -3.89 23.66 16.80
CA SER A 24 -2.53 23.38 16.34
C SER A 24 -2.42 22.71 14.96
N GLY A 25 -3.49 22.17 14.38
CA GLY A 25 -3.45 21.41 13.13
C GLY A 25 -2.74 20.04 13.24
N ARG A 26 -2.37 19.63 14.46
CA ARG A 26 -1.76 18.32 14.73
C ARG A 26 -2.80 17.20 14.55
N ARG A 27 -2.41 16.12 13.88
CA ARG A 27 -3.26 14.95 13.63
C ARG A 27 -2.52 13.64 13.88
N ASP A 28 -3.25 12.62 14.29
CA ASP A 28 -2.71 11.27 14.46
C ASP A 28 -2.66 10.55 13.11
N LEU A 29 -1.60 9.78 12.90
CA LEU A 29 -1.46 8.90 11.75
C LEU A 29 -1.97 7.51 12.12
N ALA A 30 -2.77 6.92 11.23
CA ALA A 30 -3.26 5.56 11.40
C ALA A 30 -2.18 4.54 10.99
N GLY A 31 -1.98 3.52 11.82
CA GLY A 31 -1.14 2.35 11.53
C GLY A 31 -0.88 1.51 12.78
N GLU A 32 -0.92 0.19 12.65
CA GLU A 32 -0.70 -0.77 13.75
C GLU A 32 0.76 -1.26 13.85
N GLY A 33 1.59 -0.95 12.85
CA GLY A 33 3.00 -1.33 12.85
C GLY A 33 3.91 -0.41 12.01
N PRO A 34 5.23 -0.65 12.03
CA PRO A 34 6.21 0.23 11.39
C PRO A 34 5.98 0.44 9.89
N GLN A 35 5.54 -0.59 9.16
CA GLN A 35 5.25 -0.47 7.72
C GLN A 35 4.02 0.38 7.43
N GLU A 36 2.94 0.22 8.20
CA GLU A 36 1.74 1.03 8.06
C GLU A 36 1.99 2.49 8.45
N LEU A 37 2.79 2.72 9.50
CA LEU A 37 3.20 4.06 9.91
C LEU A 37 4.11 4.71 8.85
N LEU A 38 5.04 3.96 8.25
CA LEU A 38 5.86 4.43 7.13
C LEU A 38 4.97 4.82 5.94
N ALA A 39 4.02 3.96 5.57
CA ALA A 39 3.03 4.24 4.54
C ALA A 39 2.21 5.49 4.85
N ALA A 40 1.81 5.70 6.11
CA ALA A 40 1.09 6.89 6.55
C ALA A 40 1.97 8.15 6.39
N ILE A 41 3.24 8.12 6.78
CA ILE A 41 4.19 9.23 6.58
C ILE A 41 4.34 9.55 5.08
N LEU A 42 4.54 8.54 4.23
CA LEU A 42 4.70 8.75 2.79
C LEU A 42 3.44 9.33 2.14
N ARG A 43 2.28 8.94 2.63
CA ARG A 43 0.98 9.47 2.20
C ARG A 43 0.77 10.91 2.64
N GLU A 44 1.24 11.30 3.82
CA GLU A 44 1.27 12.71 4.23
C GLU A 44 2.11 13.56 3.27
N ILE A 45 3.23 13.02 2.80
CA ILE A 45 4.04 13.64 1.75
C ILE A 45 3.24 13.73 0.44
N ASP A 46 2.57 12.65 0.04
CA ASP A 46 1.79 12.57 -1.20
C ASP A 46 0.57 13.51 -1.22
N ASP A 47 -0.07 13.74 -0.09
CA ASP A 47 -1.23 14.64 0.03
C ASP A 47 -0.82 16.13 0.11
N THR A 48 0.47 16.41 0.32
CA THR A 48 0.99 17.79 0.45
C THR A 48 1.29 18.42 -0.91
N LEU A 49 0.34 19.21 -1.44
CA LEU A 49 0.49 19.95 -2.70
C LEU A 49 1.32 21.23 -2.58
N LEU A 50 1.08 22.03 -1.54
CA LEU A 50 1.80 23.28 -1.29
C LEU A 50 3.02 23.03 -0.42
N GLY A 51 4.03 23.92 -0.49
CA GLY A 51 5.21 23.83 0.38
C GLY A 51 4.84 23.87 1.87
N ARG A 52 5.17 22.80 2.59
CA ARG A 52 4.95 22.64 4.04
C ARG A 52 6.19 22.08 4.73
N GLU A 53 6.32 22.41 6.00
CA GLU A 53 7.12 21.67 6.97
C GLU A 53 6.19 20.65 7.63
N LEU A 54 6.58 19.38 7.66
CA LEU A 54 5.84 18.33 8.35
C LEU A 54 6.67 17.85 9.54
N ASP A 55 6.21 18.14 10.75
CA ASP A 55 6.86 17.70 11.98
C ASP A 55 6.15 16.43 12.50
N PHE A 56 6.81 15.29 12.37
CA PHE A 56 6.33 14.00 12.86
C PHE A 56 6.83 13.77 14.29
N HIS A 57 5.95 13.34 15.17
CA HIS A 57 6.25 13.02 16.57
C HIS A 57 5.74 11.63 16.91
N ASN A 58 6.59 10.81 17.54
CA ASN A 58 6.18 9.49 18.03
C ASN A 58 5.90 9.48 19.54
N ASP A 59 5.41 8.35 20.05
CA ASP A 59 5.11 8.11 21.47
C ASP A 59 6.36 8.02 22.36
N ARG A 60 7.56 7.88 21.78
CA ARG A 60 8.85 7.94 22.49
C ARG A 60 9.36 9.37 22.70
N GLY A 61 8.66 10.37 22.19
CA GLY A 61 9.07 11.78 22.29
C GLY A 61 10.13 12.19 21.26
N GLU A 62 10.38 11.36 20.26
CA GLU A 62 11.27 11.67 19.14
C GLU A 62 10.52 12.55 18.11
N MET A 63 11.28 13.29 17.31
CA MET A 63 10.75 14.17 16.27
C MET A 63 11.54 14.05 14.97
N LEU A 64 10.82 14.03 13.84
CA LEU A 64 11.35 14.08 12.50
C LEU A 64 10.66 15.21 11.72
N GLY A 65 11.41 16.24 11.35
CA GLY A 65 10.94 17.38 10.56
C GLY A 65 11.32 17.23 9.09
N LEU A 66 10.34 17.27 8.19
CA LEU A 66 10.52 17.14 6.74
C LEU A 66 10.07 18.40 6.00
N ASP A 67 10.81 18.82 4.99
CA ASP A 67 10.33 19.82 4.02
C ASP A 67 9.71 19.13 2.82
N VAL A 68 8.45 19.44 2.53
CA VAL A 68 7.67 18.80 1.46
C VAL A 68 7.04 19.86 0.57
N SER A 69 7.04 19.63 -0.75
CA SER A 69 6.33 20.48 -1.71
C SER A 69 5.94 19.69 -2.94
N GLY A 70 4.75 19.93 -3.49
CA GLY A 70 4.32 19.32 -4.75
C GLY A 70 4.35 17.80 -4.72
N ARG A 71 3.97 17.19 -3.58
CA ARG A 71 3.96 15.73 -3.34
C ARG A 71 5.35 15.09 -3.33
N ARG A 72 6.37 15.90 -3.05
CA ARG A 72 7.77 15.50 -3.05
C ARG A 72 8.46 15.90 -1.77
N LEU A 73 9.23 14.96 -1.24
CA LEU A 73 10.16 15.19 -0.15
C LEU A 73 11.37 15.97 -0.68
N LEU A 74 11.67 17.11 -0.06
CA LEU A 74 12.80 17.97 -0.45
C LEU A 74 14.05 17.71 0.37
N ARG A 75 13.90 17.54 1.70
CA ARG A 75 15.00 17.28 2.65
C ARG A 75 14.46 16.92 4.03
N VAL A 76 15.36 16.43 4.88
CA VAL A 76 15.15 16.35 6.34
C VAL A 76 15.65 17.65 6.97
N ARG A 77 14.76 18.34 7.68
CA ARG A 77 15.03 19.64 8.32
C ARG A 77 15.52 19.48 9.75
N ALA A 78 14.93 18.56 10.48
CA ALA A 78 15.21 18.39 11.91
C ALA A 78 15.02 16.94 12.33
N VAL A 79 15.80 16.53 13.33
CA VAL A 79 15.70 15.24 13.98
C VAL A 79 15.94 15.48 15.48
N ALA A 80 15.13 14.87 16.34
CA ALA A 80 15.33 14.88 17.79
C ALA A 80 14.93 13.51 18.38
N PRO A 81 15.52 13.07 19.49
CA PRO A 81 16.56 13.74 20.28
C PRO A 81 17.95 13.72 19.61
N GLU A 82 18.94 14.37 20.24
CA GLU A 82 20.31 14.51 19.72
C GLU A 82 20.96 13.17 19.34
N THR A 83 20.66 12.10 20.08
CA THR A 83 21.16 10.74 19.78
C THR A 83 20.71 10.22 18.42
N LEU A 84 19.48 10.53 18.01
CA LEU A 84 18.95 10.17 16.69
C LEU A 84 19.54 11.09 15.60
N GLN A 85 19.75 12.36 15.96
CA GLN A 85 20.36 13.36 15.10
C GLN A 85 21.82 13.01 14.76
N GLU A 86 22.62 12.51 15.72
CA GLU A 86 24.02 12.14 15.48
C GLU A 86 24.16 11.14 14.32
N THR A 87 23.24 10.18 14.22
CA THR A 87 23.23 9.16 13.15
C THR A 87 22.91 9.75 11.77
N PHE A 88 22.17 10.87 11.72
CA PHE A 88 21.74 11.51 10.46
C PHE A 88 22.42 12.88 10.20
N SER A 89 23.36 13.28 11.06
CA SER A 89 23.88 14.64 11.11
C SER A 89 24.48 15.14 9.80
N GLU A 90 25.16 14.27 9.05
CA GLU A 90 25.76 14.60 7.75
C GLU A 90 24.72 14.93 6.67
N HIS A 91 23.50 14.38 6.78
CA HIS A 91 22.43 14.50 5.77
C HIS A 91 21.36 15.53 6.13
N LEU A 92 21.42 16.13 7.33
CA LEU A 92 20.53 17.21 7.73
C LEU A 92 20.66 18.40 6.77
N ASP A 93 19.51 18.97 6.42
CA ASP A 93 19.35 20.09 5.49
C ASP A 93 19.87 19.85 4.05
N GLN A 94 20.39 18.66 3.74
CA GLN A 94 20.82 18.29 2.39
C GLN A 94 19.61 18.05 1.48
N PRO A 95 19.61 18.57 0.25
CA PRO A 95 18.54 18.31 -0.71
C PRO A 95 18.52 16.83 -1.11
N ILE A 96 17.36 16.20 -1.04
CA ILE A 96 17.13 14.87 -1.57
C ILE A 96 16.67 15.03 -3.02
N SER A 97 17.56 14.73 -3.97
CA SER A 97 17.26 14.97 -5.40
C SER A 97 16.72 13.72 -6.11
N GLU A 98 17.15 12.53 -5.69
CA GLU A 98 16.78 11.26 -6.29
C GLU A 98 16.84 10.10 -5.28
N LEU A 99 16.27 8.94 -5.64
CA LEU A 99 16.17 7.79 -4.74
C LEU A 99 17.53 7.17 -4.36
N ARG A 100 18.54 7.33 -5.21
CA ARG A 100 19.90 6.80 -5.00
C ARG A 100 20.80 7.78 -4.24
N ASP A 101 20.28 8.96 -3.91
CA ASP A 101 20.97 9.95 -3.12
C ASP A 101 21.31 9.35 -1.75
N PRO A 102 22.55 9.46 -1.25
CA PRO A 102 22.92 9.03 0.10
C PRO A 102 21.95 9.53 1.17
N ALA A 103 21.42 10.76 1.04
CA ALA A 103 20.45 11.30 1.98
C ALA A 103 19.10 10.55 1.96
N ALA A 104 18.67 10.03 0.80
CA ALA A 104 17.46 9.22 0.69
C ALA A 104 17.63 7.83 1.33
N VAL A 105 18.81 7.22 1.17
CA VAL A 105 19.15 5.94 1.81
C VAL A 105 19.21 6.09 3.32
N ALA A 106 19.96 7.09 3.81
CA ALA A 106 20.06 7.38 5.23
C ALA A 106 18.69 7.71 5.84
N LEU A 107 17.79 8.36 5.09
CA LEU A 107 16.45 8.67 5.59
C LEU A 107 15.61 7.40 5.80
N ARG A 108 15.77 6.41 4.92
CA ARG A 108 15.10 5.12 5.10
C ARG A 108 15.55 4.46 6.41
N GLU A 109 16.85 4.45 6.67
CA GLU A 109 17.43 3.89 7.90
C GLU A 109 16.95 4.66 9.13
N LEU A 110 16.95 6.00 9.06
CA LEU A 110 16.41 6.87 10.10
C LEU A 110 14.94 6.57 10.39
N LEU A 111 14.10 6.40 9.36
CA LEU A 111 12.69 6.07 9.51
C LEU A 111 12.49 4.68 10.13
N GLN A 112 13.33 3.71 9.81
CA GLN A 112 13.29 2.39 10.45
C GLN A 112 13.57 2.51 11.95
N VAL A 113 14.59 3.26 12.35
CA VAL A 113 14.89 3.51 13.77
C VAL A 113 13.77 4.29 14.45
N PHE A 114 13.27 5.35 13.80
CA PHE A 114 12.21 6.23 14.30
C PHE A 114 10.87 5.50 14.51
N LEU A 115 10.59 4.44 13.74
CA LEU A 115 9.33 3.69 13.78
C LEU A 115 9.42 2.35 14.53
N ASP A 116 10.63 1.86 14.83
CA ASP A 116 10.81 0.58 15.53
C ASP A 116 10.14 0.61 16.91
N GLY A 117 9.20 -0.30 17.18
CA GLY A 117 8.47 -0.36 18.46
C GLY A 117 7.53 0.82 18.77
N VAL A 118 7.32 1.73 17.83
CA VAL A 118 6.38 2.86 17.97
C VAL A 118 4.96 2.40 17.69
N ARG A 119 3.99 2.90 18.49
CA ARG A 119 2.57 2.60 18.30
C ARG A 119 1.80 3.75 17.68
N THR A 120 2.21 4.98 17.96
CA THR A 120 1.50 6.16 17.46
C THR A 120 2.49 7.17 16.90
N VAL A 121 2.17 7.69 15.71
CA VAL A 121 2.84 8.84 15.12
C VAL A 121 1.79 9.92 14.91
N THR A 122 2.17 11.16 15.20
CA THR A 122 1.35 12.34 14.94
C THR A 122 2.13 13.27 14.01
N VAL A 123 1.43 14.06 13.21
CA VAL A 123 2.04 15.04 12.30
C VAL A 123 1.48 16.43 12.56
N GLU A 124 2.35 17.43 12.58
CA GLU A 124 2.01 18.83 12.67
C GLU A 124 2.47 19.57 11.40
N PRO A 125 1.56 19.89 10.46
CA PRO A 125 1.90 20.61 9.24
C PRO A 125 2.03 22.12 9.49
N ARG A 126 3.14 22.70 9.06
CA ARG A 126 3.42 24.14 9.14
C ARG A 126 3.70 24.73 7.77
N LYS A 127 3.53 26.04 7.63
CA LYS A 127 3.91 26.74 6.39
C LYS A 127 5.43 26.67 6.26
N LEU A 128 5.90 26.28 5.08
CA LEU A 128 7.32 26.23 4.80
C LEU A 128 7.96 27.62 4.98
N SER A 129 8.91 27.71 5.91
CA SER A 129 9.59 28.96 6.27
C SER A 129 10.55 29.43 5.18
N ARG A 130 11.15 28.49 4.45
CA ARG A 130 12.14 28.76 3.40
C ARG A 130 11.61 28.34 2.03
N ARG A 131 11.60 29.28 1.08
CA ARG A 131 11.25 28.94 -0.30
C ARG A 131 12.25 27.92 -0.87
N PRO A 132 11.79 26.79 -1.44
CA PRO A 132 12.67 25.84 -2.12
C PRO A 132 13.42 26.51 -3.26
N ARG A 133 14.66 26.10 -3.50
CA ARG A 133 15.41 26.52 -4.69
C ARG A 133 14.83 25.82 -5.91
N GLU A 134 14.84 26.48 -7.07
CA GLU A 134 14.32 25.90 -8.32
C GLU A 134 15.03 24.60 -8.74
N SER A 135 16.28 24.41 -8.29
CA SER A 135 17.05 23.19 -8.53
C SER A 135 16.68 22.02 -7.60
N GLN A 136 15.85 22.24 -6.56
CA GLN A 136 15.45 21.19 -5.62
C GLN A 136 14.18 20.50 -6.13
N LEU A 137 14.36 19.42 -6.88
CA LEU A 137 13.23 18.67 -7.44
C LEU A 137 12.53 17.82 -6.38
N GLY A 138 13.27 17.20 -5.46
CA GLY A 138 12.70 16.30 -4.46
C GLY A 138 12.34 14.92 -5.00
N CYS A 139 12.22 13.95 -4.09
CA CYS A 139 11.71 12.61 -4.38
C CYS A 139 10.20 12.55 -4.22
N SER A 140 9.47 12.04 -5.21
CA SER A 140 8.02 11.83 -5.07
C SER A 140 7.74 10.74 -4.05
N ALA A 141 6.65 10.92 -3.30
CA ALA A 141 6.17 9.91 -2.34
C ALA A 141 5.97 8.53 -2.99
N ASP A 142 5.45 8.49 -4.23
CA ASP A 142 5.25 7.27 -5.01
C ASP A 142 6.56 6.53 -5.33
N ALA A 143 7.62 7.29 -5.65
CA ALA A 143 8.93 6.73 -5.92
C ALA A 143 9.58 6.18 -4.63
N LEU A 144 9.45 6.90 -3.51
CA LEU A 144 9.92 6.45 -2.19
C LEU A 144 9.19 5.19 -1.75
N ALA A 145 7.86 5.18 -1.87
CA ALA A 145 7.02 4.04 -1.56
C ALA A 145 7.43 2.78 -2.33
N THR A 146 7.61 2.92 -3.65
CA THR A 146 8.09 1.82 -4.49
C THR A 146 9.48 1.34 -4.08
N ALA A 147 10.41 2.26 -3.80
CA ALA A 147 11.79 1.90 -3.43
C ALA A 147 11.90 1.25 -2.05
N TRP A 148 10.97 1.56 -1.15
CA TRP A 148 10.98 1.11 0.24
C TRP A 148 9.99 -0.02 0.51
N ASP A 149 9.27 -0.48 -0.52
CA ASP A 149 8.24 -1.52 -0.43
C ASP A 149 7.11 -1.14 0.53
N ALA A 150 6.69 0.13 0.49
CA ALA A 150 5.60 0.66 1.30
C ALA A 150 4.36 0.94 0.43
N SER A 151 3.17 0.59 0.92
CA SER A 151 1.91 0.84 0.20
C SER A 151 1.32 2.22 0.53
N LEU A 152 1.28 3.14 -0.45
CA LEU A 152 0.63 4.45 -0.27
C LEU A 152 -0.89 4.36 -0.13
N ILE A 153 -1.50 3.32 -0.70
CA ILE A 153 -2.90 3.01 -0.53
C ILE A 153 -3.00 2.29 0.81
N GLY A 154 -3.89 2.73 1.71
CA GLY A 154 -4.06 2.02 2.98
C GLY A 154 -4.25 0.55 2.66
N GLU A 155 -3.56 -0.34 3.39
CA GLU A 155 -4.04 -1.71 3.44
C GLU A 155 -5.45 -1.59 3.98
N ASP A 156 -6.45 -1.68 3.10
CA ASP A 156 -7.82 -1.92 3.55
C ASP A 156 -7.71 -3.08 4.53
N PRO A 157 -8.41 -3.02 5.69
CA PRO A 157 -8.48 -4.17 6.58
C PRO A 157 -8.76 -5.39 5.71
N ALA A 158 -7.90 -6.42 5.84
CA ALA A 158 -7.87 -7.57 4.94
C ALA A 158 -9.31 -7.91 4.56
N PRO A 159 -9.70 -7.75 3.28
CA PRO A 159 -11.10 -7.70 2.93
C PRO A 159 -11.76 -8.95 3.45
N ALA A 160 -12.83 -8.78 4.23
CA ALA A 160 -13.55 -9.90 4.83
C ALA A 160 -13.83 -10.91 3.72
N LEU A 161 -13.26 -12.12 3.87
CA LEU A 161 -13.45 -13.16 2.87
C LEU A 161 -14.95 -13.43 2.75
N PRO A 162 -15.49 -13.56 1.52
CA PRO A 162 -16.91 -13.80 1.35
C PRO A 162 -17.30 -15.11 2.03
N ASP A 163 -18.46 -15.16 2.66
CA ASP A 163 -18.93 -16.40 3.29
C ASP A 163 -19.10 -17.54 2.26
N GLY A 164 -18.97 -18.78 2.74
CA GLY A 164 -19.22 -19.99 1.94
C GLY A 164 -17.99 -20.52 1.19
N PRO A 165 -18.19 -21.32 0.13
CA PRO A 165 -17.12 -22.07 -0.55
C PRO A 165 -15.95 -21.22 -1.01
N VAL A 166 -16.22 -20.02 -1.56
CA VAL A 166 -15.16 -19.12 -2.05
C VAL A 166 -14.31 -18.59 -0.91
N GLY A 167 -14.90 -18.20 0.23
CA GLY A 167 -14.14 -17.77 1.40
C GLY A 167 -13.30 -18.88 2.00
N THR A 168 -13.88 -20.08 2.15
CA THR A 168 -13.14 -21.26 2.65
C THR A 168 -11.97 -21.62 1.75
N PHE A 169 -12.17 -21.56 0.43
CA PHE A 169 -11.12 -21.76 -0.55
C PHE A 169 -10.01 -20.71 -0.41
N LEU A 170 -10.35 -19.42 -0.38
CA LEU A 170 -9.38 -18.34 -0.29
C LEU A 170 -8.62 -18.33 1.03
N ALA A 171 -9.27 -18.70 2.14
CA ALA A 171 -8.60 -18.86 3.44
C ALA A 171 -7.51 -19.95 3.39
N SER A 172 -7.64 -20.94 2.51
CA SER A 172 -6.68 -22.04 2.38
C SER A 172 -5.67 -21.85 1.24
N ALA A 173 -6.07 -21.17 0.16
CA ALA A 173 -5.30 -21.02 -1.07
C ALA A 173 -4.67 -19.62 -1.22
N GLY A 174 -5.07 -18.64 -0.42
CA GLY A 174 -4.59 -17.25 -0.50
C GLY A 174 -3.08 -17.14 -0.44
N ASP A 175 -2.45 -17.86 0.50
CA ASP A 175 -0.99 -17.85 0.69
C ASP A 175 -0.22 -18.57 -0.42
N LEU A 176 -0.90 -19.36 -1.26
CA LEU A 176 -0.31 -20.05 -2.41
C LEU A 176 -0.43 -19.23 -3.70
N ALA A 177 -1.20 -18.14 -3.65
CA ALA A 177 -1.46 -17.26 -4.77
C ALA A 177 -0.46 -16.12 -4.82
N LEU A 178 -0.11 -15.71 -6.04
CA LEU A 178 0.55 -14.43 -6.27
C LEU A 178 -0.44 -13.29 -6.06
N ALA A 179 -1.69 -13.46 -6.51
CA ALA A 179 -2.80 -12.56 -6.22
C ALA A 179 -4.14 -13.23 -6.43
N TRP A 180 -5.18 -12.66 -5.82
CA TRP A 180 -6.55 -13.12 -5.96
C TRP A 180 -7.55 -11.98 -5.90
N ILE A 181 -8.72 -12.21 -6.50
CA ILE A 181 -9.92 -11.41 -6.30
C ILE A 181 -11.12 -12.34 -6.05
N ALA A 182 -12.02 -11.89 -5.20
CA ALA A 182 -13.32 -12.50 -4.95
C ALA A 182 -14.41 -11.57 -5.46
N LEU A 183 -15.42 -12.13 -6.11
CA LEU A 183 -16.56 -11.40 -6.65
C LEU A 183 -17.84 -11.91 -6.00
N SER A 184 -18.75 -10.98 -5.71
CA SER A 184 -20.15 -11.27 -5.41
C SER A 184 -21.00 -10.71 -6.54
N GLY A 185 -21.50 -11.58 -7.43
CA GLY A 185 -22.07 -11.15 -8.70
C GLY A 185 -21.01 -10.54 -9.61
N GLU A 186 -21.12 -9.25 -9.89
CA GLU A 186 -20.18 -8.47 -10.73
C GLU A 186 -19.26 -7.54 -9.91
N GLU A 187 -19.50 -7.42 -8.61
CA GLU A 187 -18.72 -6.54 -7.73
C GLU A 187 -17.57 -7.29 -7.08
N ILE A 188 -16.41 -6.63 -6.97
CA ILE A 188 -15.25 -7.18 -6.25
C ILE A 188 -15.51 -7.05 -4.76
N ALA A 189 -15.81 -8.19 -4.12
CA ALA A 189 -16.03 -8.32 -2.69
C ALA A 189 -14.72 -8.37 -1.89
N GLY A 190 -13.63 -8.85 -2.50
CA GLY A 190 -12.33 -8.92 -1.84
C GLY A 190 -11.16 -9.09 -2.81
N ARG A 191 -9.95 -8.83 -2.34
CA ARG A 191 -8.69 -8.96 -3.08
C ARG A 191 -7.53 -9.26 -2.14
N GLY A 192 -6.49 -9.90 -2.63
CA GLY A 192 -5.26 -10.11 -1.86
C GLY A 192 -4.06 -10.49 -2.75
N GLY A 193 -2.89 -10.53 -2.13
CA GLY A 193 -1.60 -10.76 -2.79
C GLY A 193 -1.01 -9.50 -3.45
N ASP A 194 -0.12 -9.71 -4.43
CA ASP A 194 0.59 -8.64 -5.14
C ASP A 194 -0.37 -7.67 -5.86
N GLY A 195 -0.17 -6.37 -5.63
CA GLY A 195 -1.04 -5.33 -6.13
C GLY A 195 -1.11 -5.26 -7.66
N ASN A 196 0.00 -5.49 -8.36
CA ASN A 196 0.02 -5.45 -9.83
C ASN A 196 -0.78 -6.61 -10.43
N HIS A 197 -0.63 -7.82 -9.89
CA HIS A 197 -1.39 -8.98 -10.32
C HIS A 197 -2.88 -8.86 -9.95
N ALA A 198 -3.21 -8.35 -8.76
CA ALA A 198 -4.59 -8.10 -8.35
C ALA A 198 -5.29 -7.05 -9.24
N GLU A 199 -4.59 -5.99 -9.65
CA GLU A 199 -5.13 -5.00 -10.60
C GLU A 199 -5.40 -5.61 -11.99
N ARG A 200 -4.53 -6.50 -12.47
CA ARG A 200 -4.74 -7.23 -13.73
C ARG A 200 -5.95 -8.16 -13.66
N LEU A 201 -6.12 -8.86 -12.53
CA LEU A 201 -7.30 -9.69 -12.27
C LEU A 201 -8.58 -8.85 -12.26
N ALA A 202 -8.56 -7.68 -11.62
CA ALA A 202 -9.72 -6.78 -11.59
C ALA A 202 -10.09 -6.27 -12.98
N ALA A 203 -9.11 -5.86 -13.78
CA ALA A 203 -9.35 -5.44 -15.17
C ALA A 203 -9.93 -6.56 -16.04
N LEU A 204 -9.48 -7.81 -15.81
CA LEU A 204 -10.04 -8.99 -16.48
C LEU A 204 -11.49 -9.26 -16.06
N ALA A 205 -11.84 -9.01 -14.80
CA ALA A 205 -13.20 -9.13 -14.29
C ALA A 205 -14.16 -8.13 -14.94
N GLU A 206 -13.73 -6.87 -15.10
CA GLU A 206 -14.51 -5.81 -15.77
C GLU A 206 -14.84 -6.18 -17.23
N GLY A 207 -13.95 -6.92 -17.89
CA GLY A 207 -14.17 -7.45 -19.24
C GLY A 207 -15.13 -8.65 -19.33
N GLY A 208 -15.68 -9.10 -18.20
CA GLY A 208 -16.63 -10.20 -18.12
C GLY A 208 -16.01 -11.55 -18.43
N PHE A 209 -14.90 -11.93 -17.75
CA PHE A 209 -14.24 -13.24 -17.75
C PHE A 209 -14.58 -14.17 -18.94
N ALA A 210 -14.35 -13.68 -20.16
CA ALA A 210 -14.51 -14.49 -21.37
C ALA A 210 -13.23 -15.30 -21.58
N LEU A 211 -12.95 -16.20 -20.64
CA LEU A 211 -11.70 -16.96 -20.63
C LEU A 211 -11.78 -18.15 -21.59
N PRO A 212 -10.85 -18.25 -22.57
CA PRO A 212 -10.76 -19.42 -23.43
C PRO A 212 -10.15 -20.59 -22.64
N GLY A 213 -10.98 -21.41 -22.00
CA GLY A 213 -10.50 -22.51 -21.16
C GLY A 213 -11.40 -23.75 -21.22
N LYS A 214 -10.82 -24.92 -20.91
CA LYS A 214 -11.59 -26.14 -20.70
C LYS A 214 -12.13 -26.13 -19.26
N PRO A 215 -13.46 -26.25 -19.05
CA PRO A 215 -13.99 -26.43 -17.71
C PRO A 215 -13.42 -27.71 -17.09
N ARG A 216 -12.98 -27.63 -15.83
CA ARG A 216 -12.55 -28.76 -15.00
C ARG A 216 -13.52 -28.89 -13.83
N GLY A 217 -14.51 -29.79 -13.98
CA GLY A 217 -15.54 -30.01 -12.96
C GLY A 217 -16.55 -28.87 -12.86
N ASP A 218 -17.31 -28.85 -11.77
CA ASP A 218 -18.38 -27.89 -11.53
C ASP A 218 -17.80 -26.49 -11.27
N GLY A 219 -17.90 -25.62 -12.29
CA GLY A 219 -17.67 -24.18 -12.14
C GLY A 219 -16.22 -23.71 -12.11
N CYS A 220 -15.23 -24.56 -12.38
CA CYS A 220 -13.80 -24.16 -12.40
C CYS A 220 -13.21 -24.18 -13.80
N ILE A 221 -12.56 -23.09 -14.19
CA ILE A 221 -11.80 -22.93 -15.43
C ILE A 221 -10.35 -22.70 -15.03
N LEU A 222 -9.45 -23.50 -15.59
CA LEU A 222 -8.02 -23.40 -15.36
C LEU A 222 -7.32 -23.02 -16.67
N LEU A 223 -6.57 -21.94 -16.63
CA LEU A 223 -5.68 -21.51 -17.70
C LEU A 223 -4.25 -21.65 -17.23
N SER A 224 -3.59 -22.71 -17.68
CA SER A 224 -2.15 -22.86 -17.49
C SER A 224 -1.44 -22.12 -18.61
N GLY A 225 -0.67 -21.10 -18.25
CA GLY A 225 0.28 -20.50 -19.17
C GLY A 225 1.41 -21.50 -19.45
N ASN A 226 1.72 -21.74 -20.72
CA ASN A 226 3.02 -22.30 -21.12
C ASN A 226 4.08 -21.18 -21.20
N ASP A 227 3.84 -20.06 -20.51
CA ASP A 227 4.73 -18.91 -20.58
C ASP A 227 5.98 -19.12 -19.70
N GLU A 228 7.02 -18.34 -19.99
CA GLU A 228 8.27 -18.34 -19.23
C GLU A 228 8.08 -17.87 -17.78
N THR A 229 6.89 -17.32 -17.44
CA THR A 229 6.61 -16.79 -16.10
C THR A 229 6.27 -17.90 -15.10
N GLY A 230 5.84 -19.07 -15.59
CA GLY A 230 5.50 -20.20 -14.74
C GLY A 230 4.26 -19.96 -13.88
N ALA A 231 3.39 -19.01 -14.25
CA ALA A 231 2.15 -18.73 -13.54
C ALA A 231 0.93 -19.39 -14.21
N SER A 232 -0.08 -19.71 -13.41
CA SER A 232 -1.38 -20.22 -13.83
C SER A 232 -2.49 -19.31 -13.31
N LEU A 233 -3.59 -19.26 -14.05
CA LEU A 233 -4.81 -18.54 -13.68
C LEU A 233 -5.94 -19.54 -13.45
N LEU A 234 -6.55 -19.49 -12.27
CA LEU A 234 -7.78 -20.21 -11.97
C LEU A 234 -8.93 -19.21 -11.88
N TYR A 235 -10.06 -19.60 -12.46
CA TYR A 235 -11.34 -18.94 -12.27
C TYR A 235 -12.34 -19.97 -11.76
N GLY A 236 -12.93 -19.72 -10.59
CA GLY A 236 -13.91 -20.61 -9.96
C GLY A 236 -15.22 -19.88 -9.71
N ALA A 237 -16.35 -20.59 -9.82
CA ALA A 237 -17.68 -20.09 -9.51
C ALA A 237 -18.42 -21.06 -8.60
N ALA A 238 -19.04 -20.53 -7.53
CA ALA A 238 -19.87 -21.26 -6.58
C ALA A 238 -21.12 -20.43 -6.27
N GLY A 239 -22.25 -20.74 -6.93
CA GLY A 239 -23.44 -19.90 -6.89
C GLY A 239 -23.20 -18.53 -7.54
N GLU A 240 -23.50 -17.45 -6.82
CA GLU A 240 -23.24 -16.07 -7.26
C GLU A 240 -21.81 -15.59 -6.96
N ALA A 241 -21.10 -16.31 -6.08
CA ALA A 241 -19.74 -15.99 -5.72
C ALA A 241 -18.76 -16.53 -6.78
N ARG A 242 -17.78 -15.71 -7.16
CA ARG A 242 -16.72 -16.10 -8.10
C ARG A 242 -15.36 -15.74 -7.51
N VAL A 243 -14.34 -16.46 -7.96
CA VAL A 243 -12.95 -16.21 -7.57
C VAL A 243 -12.06 -16.25 -8.80
N ALA A 244 -11.08 -15.35 -8.86
CA ALA A 244 -9.99 -15.44 -9.81
C ALA A 244 -8.66 -15.39 -9.05
N LEU A 245 -7.74 -16.29 -9.39
CA LEU A 245 -6.51 -16.55 -8.65
C LEU A 245 -5.35 -16.68 -9.63
N ILE A 246 -4.30 -15.86 -9.48
CA ILE A 246 -3.01 -16.06 -10.16
C ILE A 246 -2.06 -16.72 -9.17
N PHE A 247 -1.38 -17.78 -9.58
CA PHE A 247 -0.51 -18.57 -8.70
C PHE A 247 0.61 -19.26 -9.47
N PRO A 248 1.72 -19.66 -8.83
CA PRO A 248 2.78 -20.43 -9.47
C PRO A 248 2.27 -21.81 -9.94
N SER A 249 2.58 -22.21 -11.17
CA SER A 249 2.09 -23.44 -11.79
C SER A 249 2.45 -24.72 -11.03
N GLU A 250 3.51 -24.70 -10.22
CA GLU A 250 3.86 -25.78 -9.28
C GLU A 250 2.79 -26.04 -8.21
N ASN A 251 1.99 -25.02 -7.86
CA ASN A 251 0.89 -25.13 -6.89
C ASN A 251 -0.42 -25.65 -7.50
N LEU A 252 -0.47 -25.93 -8.81
CA LEU A 252 -1.69 -26.28 -9.54
C LEU A 252 -2.45 -27.47 -8.95
N ALA A 253 -1.76 -28.57 -8.64
CA ALA A 253 -2.41 -29.75 -8.07
C ALA A 253 -3.02 -29.45 -6.69
N ARG A 254 -2.29 -28.69 -5.85
CA ARG A 254 -2.72 -28.32 -4.50
C ARG A 254 -3.92 -27.38 -4.54
N ILE A 255 -3.88 -26.33 -5.37
CA ILE A 255 -4.97 -25.37 -5.49
C ILE A 255 -6.24 -26.03 -6.06
N THR A 256 -6.10 -26.93 -7.04
CA THR A 256 -7.25 -27.66 -7.59
C THR A 256 -7.91 -28.54 -6.50
N ALA A 257 -7.11 -29.21 -5.67
CA ALA A 257 -7.63 -30.04 -4.57
C ALA A 257 -8.34 -29.19 -3.51
N LEU A 258 -7.80 -28.02 -3.16
CA LEU A 258 -8.43 -27.07 -2.24
C LEU A 258 -9.78 -26.56 -2.78
N TRP A 259 -9.86 -26.26 -4.08
CA TRP A 259 -11.12 -25.86 -4.71
C TRP A 259 -12.18 -26.96 -4.61
N GLN A 260 -11.81 -28.20 -4.93
CA GLN A 260 -12.73 -29.35 -4.85
C GLN A 260 -13.22 -29.59 -3.42
N ALA A 261 -12.32 -29.52 -2.43
CA ALA A 261 -12.68 -29.68 -1.02
C ALA A 261 -13.62 -28.59 -0.51
N ALA A 262 -13.47 -27.34 -0.97
CA ALA A 262 -14.36 -26.25 -0.57
C ALA A 262 -15.78 -26.34 -1.18
N ASN A 263 -15.96 -27.09 -2.26
CA ASN A 263 -17.22 -27.24 -3.00
C ASN A 263 -17.89 -28.62 -2.81
N SER A 264 -17.33 -29.49 -1.96
CA SER A 264 -17.91 -30.80 -1.61
C SER A 264 -18.90 -30.66 -0.45
#